data_AF-A0A914JPZ0-F1
#
_entry.id   AF-A0A914JPZ0-F1
#
_cell.length_a   1.000
_cell.length_b   1.000
_cell.length_c   1.000
_cell.angle_alpha   90.00
_cell.angle_beta   90.00
_cell.angle_gamma   90.00
#
_symmetry.space_group_name_H-M   'P 1'
#
loop_
_entity.id
_entity.type
_entity.pdbx_description
1 polymer ?
#
loop_
_entity_poly.entity_id
_entity_poly.type
_entity_poly.pdbx_seq_one_letter_code
_entity_poly.pdbx_strand_id
1 'polypeptide(L)'
;MLSKFQQLNIPVILGHGDVSGGVGYAKNRACLQSTGEFLCFLDSDDVMEVDRLRLQYEAALSTENNGEYAFVGSQFTRKPEGSTGRYARWACNLSNDELQNQ
;
A
#
# COMPACT_ATOMS: atom_id res chain seq x y z
N MET A 1 5.40 0.80 -21.39
CA MET A 1 5.10 1.08 -19.97
C MET A 1 5.90 2.27 -19.46
N LEU A 2 7.24 2.22 -19.48
CA LEU A 2 8.09 3.34 -19.06
C LEU A 2 7.86 4.65 -19.84
N SER A 3 7.59 4.55 -21.14
CA SER A 3 7.32 5.71 -22.00
C SER A 3 6.16 6.59 -21.53
N LYS A 4 5.10 5.98 -20.94
CA LYS A 4 3.94 6.72 -20.43
C LYS A 4 4.30 7.52 -19.17
N PHE A 5 5.08 6.94 -18.27
CA PHE A 5 5.52 7.62 -17.04
C PHE A 5 6.51 8.74 -17.35
N GLN A 6 7.43 8.50 -18.29
CA GLN A 6 8.36 9.53 -18.77
C GLN A 6 7.63 10.73 -19.37
N GLN A 7 6.61 10.51 -20.21
CA GLN A 7 5.78 11.59 -20.77
C GLN A 7 5.08 12.43 -19.70
N LEU A 8 4.75 11.82 -18.56
CA LEU A 8 4.12 12.48 -17.42
C LEU A 8 5.13 13.05 -16.41
N ASN A 9 6.44 12.99 -16.70
CA ASN A 9 7.51 13.34 -15.78
C ASN A 9 7.42 12.63 -14.42
N ILE A 10 6.92 11.40 -14.41
CA ILE A 10 6.86 10.56 -13.21
C ILE A 10 8.16 9.76 -13.14
N PRO A 11 9.00 9.96 -12.11
CA PRO A 11 10.20 9.16 -11.90
C PRO A 11 9.82 7.70 -11.63
N VAL A 12 10.47 6.76 -12.32
CA VAL A 12 10.24 5.33 -12.13
C VAL A 12 11.59 4.64 -11.95
N ILE A 13 11.71 3.87 -10.86
CA ILE A 13 12.87 3.03 -10.58
C ILE A 13 12.40 1.58 -10.64
N LEU A 14 13.01 0.79 -11.53
CA LEU A 14 12.74 -0.64 -11.64
C LEU A 14 13.83 -1.42 -10.90
N GLY A 15 13.42 -2.25 -9.94
CA GLY A 15 14.30 -3.19 -9.26
C GLY A 15 14.00 -4.62 -9.69
N HIS A 16 15.02 -5.47 -9.73
CA HIS A 16 14.88 -6.91 -9.94
C HIS A 16 15.73 -7.70 -8.94
N GLY A 17 15.42 -8.99 -8.81
CA GLY A 17 16.24 -9.98 -8.13
C GLY A 17 16.68 -11.06 -9.11
N ASP A 18 17.84 -11.67 -8.86
CA ASP A 18 18.38 -12.74 -9.72
C ASP A 18 17.62 -14.07 -9.51
N VAL A 19 16.97 -14.22 -8.36
CA VAL A 19 16.12 -15.36 -8.01
C VAL A 19 14.77 -14.87 -7.47
N SER A 20 13.73 -15.69 -7.65
CA SER A 20 12.41 -15.41 -7.06
C SER A 20 12.45 -15.62 -5.55
N GLY A 21 12.14 -14.57 -4.79
CA GLY A 21 12.01 -14.61 -3.33
C GLY A 21 10.59 -14.37 -2.82
N GLY A 22 9.59 -14.34 -3.71
CA GLY A 22 8.20 -14.02 -3.38
C GLY A 22 7.94 -12.52 -3.10
N VAL A 23 6.70 -12.22 -2.70
CA VAL A 23 6.21 -10.83 -2.56
C VAL A 23 6.96 -10.03 -1.49
N GLY A 24 7.27 -10.65 -0.34
CA GLY A 24 8.01 -9.98 0.74
C GLY A 24 9.41 -9.58 0.32
N TYR A 25 10.12 -10.46 -0.39
CA TYR A 25 11.44 -10.16 -0.95
C TYR A 25 11.38 -8.98 -1.93
N ALA A 26 10.39 -8.96 -2.84
CA ALA A 26 10.21 -7.87 -3.80
C ALA A 26 9.91 -6.53 -3.09
N LYS A 27 9.02 -6.52 -2.10
CA LYS A 27 8.70 -5.33 -1.30
C LYS A 27 9.93 -4.81 -0.55
N ASN A 28 10.72 -5.68 0.08
CA ASN A 28 11.95 -5.29 0.78
C ASN A 28 12.97 -4.63 -0.15
N ARG A 29 13.14 -5.17 -1.37
CA ARG A 29 14.02 -4.57 -2.38
C ARG A 29 13.51 -3.20 -2.85
N ALA A 30 12.20 -3.05 -3.01
CA ALA A 30 11.59 -1.77 -3.34
C ALA A 30 11.80 -0.73 -2.21
N CYS A 31 11.73 -1.13 -0.94
CA CYS A 31 12.05 -0.25 0.19
C CYS A 31 13.49 0.27 0.13
N LEU A 32 14.46 -0.62 -0.14
CA LEU A 32 15.89 -0.25 -0.16
C LEU A 32 16.26 0.81 -1.23
N GLN A 33 15.50 0.87 -2.32
CA GLN A 33 15.69 1.87 -3.38
C GLN A 33 14.79 3.11 -3.22
N SER A 34 13.92 3.14 -2.23
CA SER A 34 12.99 4.25 -1.98
C SER A 34 13.63 5.28 -1.06
N THR A 35 13.25 6.55 -1.22
CA THR A 35 13.82 7.68 -0.46
C THR A 35 12.76 8.57 0.20
N GLY A 36 11.48 8.25 0.04
CA GLY A 36 10.37 9.01 0.63
C GLY A 36 10.27 8.81 2.15
N GLU A 37 9.77 9.82 2.84
CA GLU A 37 9.43 9.74 4.28
C GLU A 37 8.33 8.72 4.54
N PHE A 38 7.40 8.57 3.59
CA PHE A 38 6.33 7.59 3.62
C PHE A 38 6.51 6.55 2.51
N LEU A 39 6.28 5.28 2.84
CA LEU A 39 6.21 4.20 1.88
C LEU A 39 4.75 3.82 1.63
N CYS A 40 4.32 3.90 0.38
CA CYS A 40 2.98 3.51 -0.04
C CYS A 40 3.04 2.27 -0.93
N PHE A 41 2.50 1.15 -0.46
CA PHE A 41 2.39 -0.07 -1.25
C PHE A 41 1.07 -0.12 -2.03
N LEU A 42 1.14 -0.68 -3.23
CA LEU A 42 0.02 -1.06 -4.09
C LEU A 42 0.41 -2.33 -4.83
N ASP A 43 -0.44 -3.35 -4.80
CA ASP A 43 -0.20 -4.58 -5.55
C ASP A 43 -0.53 -4.36 -7.04
N SER A 44 0.09 -5.12 -7.94
CA SER A 44 0.03 -4.83 -9.38
C SER A 44 -1.33 -5.07 -10.03
N ASP A 45 -2.23 -5.75 -9.33
CA ASP A 45 -3.61 -6.04 -9.72
C ASP A 45 -4.64 -5.15 -8.99
N ASP A 46 -4.18 -4.21 -8.16
CA ASP A 46 -5.04 -3.23 -7.48
C ASP A 46 -5.09 -1.89 -8.22
N VAL A 47 -6.18 -1.16 -7.98
CA VAL A 47 -6.36 0.23 -8.45
C VAL A 47 -6.60 1.11 -7.23
N MET A 48 -5.90 2.24 -7.16
CA MET A 48 -6.16 3.23 -6.10
C MET A 48 -7.49 3.95 -6.32
N GLU A 49 -8.25 4.11 -5.25
CA GLU A 49 -9.33 5.10 -5.19
C GLU A 49 -8.74 6.52 -5.19
N VAL A 50 -9.49 7.47 -5.78
CA VAL A 50 -9.04 8.85 -6.04
C VAL A 50 -8.45 9.54 -4.82
N ASP A 51 -9.05 9.34 -3.64
CA ASP A 51 -8.65 10.03 -2.41
C ASP A 51 -7.69 9.22 -1.52
N ARG A 52 -7.32 7.99 -1.90
CA ARG A 52 -6.55 7.07 -1.03
C ARG A 52 -5.27 7.72 -0.51
N LEU A 53 -4.45 8.28 -1.40
CA LEU A 53 -3.16 8.86 -1.01
C LEU A 53 -3.32 10.03 -0.05
N ARG A 54 -4.25 10.95 -0.36
CA ARG A 54 -4.49 12.14 0.45
C ARG A 54 -5.00 11.78 1.84
N LEU A 55 -6.04 10.94 1.93
CA LEU A 55 -6.64 10.56 3.20
C LEU A 55 -5.70 9.74 4.09
N GLN A 56 -4.91 8.83 3.49
CA GLN A 56 -3.94 8.05 4.26
C GLN A 56 -2.77 8.90 4.76
N TYR A 57 -2.33 9.88 3.95
CA TYR A 57 -1.30 10.82 4.37
C TYR A 57 -1.77 11.73 5.51
N GLU A 58 -2.97 12.31 5.39
CA GLU A 58 -3.60 13.11 6.46
C GLU A 58 -3.74 12.28 7.75
N ALA A 59 -4.22 11.03 7.64
CA ALA A 59 -4.33 10.13 8.79
C ALA A 59 -2.96 9.86 9.43
N ALA A 60 -1.92 9.60 8.63
CA ALA A 60 -0.57 9.36 9.12
C ALA A 60 0.00 10.57 9.89
N LEU A 61 -0.22 11.79 9.38
CA LEU A 61 0.21 13.02 10.06
C LEU A 61 -0.57 13.31 11.35
N SER A 62 -1.83 12.91 11.41
CA SER A 62 -2.69 13.12 12.59
C SER A 62 -2.52 12.05 13.68
N THR A 63 -1.81 10.96 13.38
CA THR A 63 -1.64 9.86 14.33
C THR A 63 -0.54 10.20 15.33
N GLU A 64 -0.90 10.28 16.61
CA GLU A 64 0.08 10.32 17.69
C GLU A 64 0.80 8.96 17.77
N ASN A 65 2.08 8.94 17.40
CA ASN A 65 2.86 7.72 17.33
C ASN A 65 3.99 7.67 18.38
N ASN A 66 4.12 8.67 19.26
CA ASN A 66 5.16 8.75 20.29
C ASN A 66 6.59 8.49 19.77
N GLY A 67 6.86 8.80 18.49
CA GLY A 67 8.14 8.55 17.84
C GLY A 67 8.28 7.15 17.21
N GLU A 68 7.24 6.32 17.22
CA GLU A 68 7.18 5.04 16.53
C GLU A 68 6.65 5.16 15.08
N TYR A 69 6.71 4.05 14.34
CA TYR A 69 6.18 3.99 12.97
C TYR A 69 4.65 3.93 12.97
N ALA A 70 4.02 4.71 12.07
CA ALA A 70 2.58 4.62 11.83
C ALA A 70 2.29 3.71 10.63
N PHE A 71 1.41 2.73 10.80
CA PHE A 71 0.87 1.92 9.72
C PHE A 71 -0.56 2.36 9.41
N VAL A 72 -0.77 2.92 8.22
CA VAL A 72 -2.09 3.42 7.80
C VAL A 72 -2.63 2.54 6.67
N GLY A 73 -3.75 1.88 6.95
CA GLY A 73 -4.50 1.06 6.00
C GLY A 73 -5.70 1.79 5.41
N SER A 74 -6.45 1.10 4.57
CA SER A 74 -7.79 1.50 4.16
C SER A 74 -8.67 0.26 4.05
N GLN A 75 -9.97 0.47 3.99
CA GLN A 75 -10.87 -0.55 3.45
C GLN A 75 -10.59 -0.76 1.95
N PHE A 76 -11.14 -1.83 1.39
CA PHE A 76 -11.03 -2.14 -0.03
C PHE A 76 -12.34 -2.68 -0.60
N THR A 77 -12.52 -2.53 -1.90
CA THR A 77 -13.60 -3.16 -2.66
C THR A 77 -13.03 -4.23 -3.58
N ARG A 78 -13.90 -5.10 -4.13
CA ARG A 78 -13.49 -6.18 -5.03
C ARG A 78 -14.13 -6.00 -6.39
N LYS A 79 -13.38 -6.35 -7.44
CA LYS A 79 -13.87 -6.45 -8.82
C LYS A 79 -13.61 -7.87 -9.33
N PRO A 80 -14.64 -8.64 -9.74
CA PRO A 80 -16.06 -8.29 -9.68
C PRO A 80 -16.57 -8.22 -8.23
N GLU A 81 -17.64 -7.45 -8.04
CA GLU A 81 -18.28 -7.27 -6.74
C GLU A 81 -18.69 -8.61 -6.12
N GLY A 82 -18.61 -8.71 -4.79
CA GLY A 82 -18.97 -9.93 -4.05
C GLY A 82 -17.88 -11.02 -4.00
N SER A 83 -16.81 -10.90 -4.78
CA SER A 83 -15.67 -11.82 -4.71
C SER A 83 -15.08 -11.86 -3.30
N THR A 84 -14.89 -13.05 -2.73
CA THR A 84 -14.38 -13.22 -1.34
C THR A 84 -15.16 -12.41 -0.28
N GLY A 85 -16.47 -12.22 -0.46
CA GLY A 85 -17.26 -11.27 0.34
C GLY A 85 -17.18 -11.45 1.86
N ARG A 86 -17.03 -12.69 2.37
CA ARG A 86 -16.81 -12.93 3.81
C ARG A 86 -15.50 -12.29 4.29
N TYR A 87 -14.41 -12.46 3.55
CA TYR A 87 -13.11 -11.91 3.87
C TYR A 87 -13.11 -10.38 3.78
N ALA A 88 -13.68 -9.83 2.70
CA ALA A 88 -13.79 -8.38 2.54
C ALA A 88 -14.58 -7.74 3.69
N ARG A 89 -15.71 -8.34 4.10
CA ARG A 89 -16.48 -7.86 5.26
C ARG A 89 -15.69 -7.92 6.56
N TRP A 90 -15.01 -9.03 6.84
CA TRP A 90 -14.18 -9.15 8.04
C TRP A 90 -13.08 -8.07 8.05
N ALA A 91 -12.23 -8.04 7.02
CA ALA A 91 -11.09 -7.14 6.97
C ALA A 91 -11.48 -5.65 7.01
N CYS A 92 -12.59 -5.28 6.35
CA CYS A 92 -13.03 -3.89 6.31
C CYS A 92 -13.78 -3.42 7.57
N ASN A 93 -14.16 -4.33 8.48
CA ASN A 93 -14.88 -3.98 9.72
C ASN A 93 -14.07 -4.25 10.99
N LEU A 94 -12.77 -4.52 10.87
CA LEU A 94 -11.89 -4.60 12.03
C LEU A 94 -11.78 -3.22 12.71
N SER A 95 -11.93 -3.21 14.03
CA SER A 95 -11.57 -2.07 14.88
C SER A 95 -10.05 -1.92 14.99
N ASN A 96 -9.58 -0.76 15.45
CA ASN A 96 -8.15 -0.54 15.69
C ASN A 96 -7.58 -1.54 16.71
N ASP A 97 -8.34 -1.88 17.74
CA ASP A 97 -7.93 -2.86 18.75
C ASP A 97 -7.80 -4.26 18.13
N GLU A 98 -8.74 -4.67 17.28
CA GLU A 98 -8.65 -5.95 16.58
C GLU A 98 -7.51 -5.97 15.57
N LEU A 99 -7.17 -4.84 14.93
CA LEU A 99 -6.02 -4.74 14.02
C LEU A 99 -4.69 -4.91 14.76
N GLN A 100 -4.57 -4.35 15.97
CA GLN A 100 -3.35 -4.44 16.77
C GLN A 100 -3.16 -5.82 17.40
N ASN A 101 -4.24 -6.58 17.63
CA ASN A 101 -4.23 -7.83 18.37
C ASN A 101 -4.60 -9.07 17.52
N GLN A 102 -4.35 -9.05 16.21
CA GLN A 102 -4.51 -10.23 15.34
C GLN A 102 -3.54 -11.37 15.68
#